data_AF-A0A563DP79-F1
#
_entry.id   AF-A0A563DP79-F1
#
_cell.length_a   1.000
_cell.length_b   1.000
_cell.length_c   1.000
_cell.angle_alpha   90.00
_cell.angle_beta   90.00
_cell.angle_gamma   90.00
#
_symmetry.space_group_name_H-M   'P 1'
#
loop_
_entity.id
_entity.type
_entity.pdbx_description
1 polymer ?
#
loop_
_entity_poly.entity_id
_entity_poly.type
_entity_poly.pdbx_seq_one_letter_code
_entity_poly.pdbx_strand_id
1 'polypeptide(L)'
;MTRSWSSCPEPGASLAGELRRLLPDLRAPIGDDRRVLVGFDRGGWSPALFKHMAAAGFDVLTWRKGRVDPVDDAEFAKHTLIDEAGRTHTWTLADTMVDLSIDDKGSTFTIRQVTRRDDKDAHGKDGKQVHVLTTRTDLDAADVMYRMGSRWRLENAFRYGRMHLDLDSHDAYAVSDDDPDRMVPNPARKKTYANVVAARTRYDDAAARADQALLAARTPSPGTTVVITNADHDAITADQRAAETALTAAEAVHQDTPTRLPLREVNPGQQVLETQTKLLTHAIKIAAFNTTTALARDLRIHTGYAKAGNEAHTLIRQVLTHSGNIDPDLEGRTLTIRLDPMPTRRATSAIAQLCEHLTATETVYPDTDLVLRYEIKTHR
;
A
#
# COMPACT_ATOMS: atom_id res chain seq x y z
N MET A 1 37.73 -3.25 -2.32
CA MET A 1 36.48 -2.96 -3.06
C MET A 1 35.49 -2.32 -2.10
N THR A 2 35.48 -1.00 -2.03
CA THR A 2 34.52 -0.22 -1.25
C THR A 2 33.17 -0.24 -1.97
N ARG A 3 32.24 -1.07 -1.50
CA ARG A 3 30.83 -0.92 -1.89
C ARG A 3 30.37 0.40 -1.27
N SER A 4 30.21 1.42 -2.10
CA SER A 4 29.42 2.60 -1.77
C SER A 4 28.03 2.09 -1.37
N TRP A 5 27.69 2.29 -0.10
CA TRP A 5 26.30 2.17 0.35
C TRP A 5 25.55 3.30 -0.33
N SER A 6 24.92 2.98 -1.45
CA SER A 6 24.13 3.95 -2.22
C SER A 6 23.11 4.58 -1.29
N SER A 7 23.05 5.91 -1.32
CA SER A 7 21.98 6.70 -0.73
C SER A 7 20.63 6.07 -1.06
N CYS A 8 19.70 6.11 -0.12
CA CYS A 8 18.32 5.72 -0.35
C CYS A 8 17.85 6.41 -1.65
N PRO A 9 17.51 5.67 -2.72
CA PRO A 9 17.22 6.28 -4.02
C PRO A 9 16.04 7.25 -3.89
N GLU A 10 16.11 8.38 -4.61
CA GLU A 10 15.01 9.34 -4.59
C GLU A 10 13.70 8.63 -5.00
N PRO A 11 12.64 8.69 -4.17
CA PRO A 11 11.38 8.07 -4.52
C PRO A 11 10.81 8.73 -5.77
N GLY A 12 10.36 7.92 -6.71
CA GLY A 12 9.70 8.38 -7.94
C GLY A 12 8.48 9.29 -7.67
N ALA A 13 8.19 10.18 -8.62
CA ALA A 13 7.15 11.22 -8.49
C ALA A 13 5.71 10.69 -8.32
N SER A 14 5.47 9.39 -8.55
CA SER A 14 4.20 8.71 -8.29
C SER A 14 4.44 7.23 -7.99
N LEU A 15 3.52 6.57 -7.28
CA LEU A 15 3.59 5.13 -7.01
C LEU A 15 3.68 4.31 -8.31
N ALA A 16 2.95 4.69 -9.36
CA ALA A 16 3.03 4.03 -10.66
C ALA A 16 4.43 4.18 -11.32
N GLY A 17 5.04 5.36 -11.21
CA GLY A 17 6.39 5.61 -11.70
C GLY A 17 7.46 4.84 -10.90
N GLU A 18 7.31 4.80 -9.58
CA GLU A 18 8.15 4.00 -8.67
C GLU A 18 8.09 2.52 -9.02
N LEU A 19 6.88 1.96 -9.11
CA LEU A 19 6.69 0.55 -9.45
C LEU A 19 7.41 0.22 -10.75
N ARG A 20 7.21 1.01 -11.81
CA ARG A 20 7.88 0.82 -13.09
C ARG A 20 9.41 0.83 -12.96
N ARG A 21 9.96 1.74 -12.17
CA ARG A 21 11.40 1.87 -11.94
C ARG A 21 11.97 0.66 -11.21
N LEU A 22 11.25 0.09 -10.25
CA LEU A 22 11.70 -1.01 -9.41
C LEU A 22 11.52 -2.41 -10.01
N LEU A 23 10.72 -2.59 -11.07
CA LEU A 23 10.51 -3.91 -11.67
C LEU A 23 11.82 -4.64 -12.05
N PRO A 24 12.82 -3.99 -12.68
CA PRO A 24 14.09 -4.65 -12.99
C PRO A 24 14.86 -5.09 -11.74
N ASP A 25 14.88 -4.24 -10.70
CA ASP A 25 15.55 -4.54 -9.43
C ASP A 25 14.87 -5.70 -8.69
N LEU A 26 13.54 -5.79 -8.78
CA LEU A 26 12.77 -6.93 -8.27
C LEU A 26 13.01 -8.21 -9.08
N ARG A 27 13.20 -8.09 -10.39
CA ARG A 27 13.46 -9.24 -11.27
C ARG A 27 14.81 -9.87 -11.00
N ALA A 28 15.85 -9.06 -10.80
CA ALA A 28 17.24 -9.50 -10.63
C ALA A 28 17.43 -10.64 -9.59
N PRO A 29 16.91 -10.56 -8.35
CA PRO A 29 17.04 -11.65 -7.38
C PRO A 29 16.05 -12.81 -7.57
N ILE A 30 14.97 -12.62 -8.33
CA ILE A 30 13.90 -13.62 -8.51
C ILE A 30 14.17 -14.53 -9.71
N GLY A 31 14.85 -14.01 -10.74
CA GLY A 31 15.05 -14.66 -12.02
C GLY A 31 13.86 -14.49 -12.99
N ASP A 32 14.09 -14.84 -14.26
CA ASP A 32 13.16 -14.58 -15.36
C ASP A 32 11.97 -15.53 -15.40
N ASP A 33 12.13 -16.76 -14.89
CA ASP A 33 11.12 -17.82 -15.02
C ASP A 33 10.01 -17.74 -13.96
N ARG A 34 10.30 -17.14 -12.80
CA ARG A 34 9.37 -17.16 -11.67
C ARG A 34 8.34 -16.04 -11.82
N ARG A 35 7.06 -16.41 -11.83
CA ARG A 35 5.95 -15.44 -11.81
C ARG A 35 5.93 -14.65 -10.50
N VAL A 36 5.72 -13.34 -10.60
CA VAL A 36 5.67 -12.43 -9.47
C VAL A 36 4.33 -11.69 -9.47
N LEU A 37 3.54 -11.86 -8.41
CA LEU A 37 2.30 -11.12 -8.22
C LEU A 37 2.57 -9.84 -7.42
N VAL A 38 2.31 -8.69 -8.03
CA VAL A 38 2.51 -7.38 -7.42
C VAL A 38 1.15 -6.80 -7.03
N GLY A 39 0.90 -6.76 -5.73
CA GLY A 39 -0.33 -6.20 -5.13
C GLY A 39 -0.15 -4.75 -4.67
N PHE A 40 -0.94 -3.81 -5.19
CA PHE A 40 -0.85 -2.39 -4.82
C PHE A 40 -2.21 -1.68 -4.78
N ASP A 41 -2.26 -0.57 -4.03
CA ASP A 41 -3.49 0.21 -3.84
C ASP A 41 -3.79 1.14 -5.05
N ARG A 42 -4.94 1.83 -5.02
CA ARG A 42 -5.43 2.74 -6.07
C ARG A 42 -4.45 3.86 -6.45
N GLY A 43 -3.47 4.17 -5.60
CA GLY A 43 -2.39 5.12 -5.92
C GLY A 43 -1.50 4.68 -7.08
N GLY A 44 -1.42 3.38 -7.37
CA GLY A 44 -0.67 2.82 -8.50
C GLY A 44 -1.49 2.69 -9.79
N TRP A 45 -2.67 3.32 -9.85
CA TRP A 45 -3.57 3.20 -11.00
C TRP A 45 -2.95 3.73 -12.29
N SER A 46 -2.65 2.82 -13.22
CA SER A 46 -2.27 3.13 -14.60
C SER A 46 -2.48 1.89 -15.48
N PRO A 47 -3.50 1.86 -16.36
CA PRO A 47 -3.69 0.74 -17.29
C PRO A 47 -2.47 0.49 -18.19
N ALA A 48 -1.74 1.55 -18.56
CA ALA A 48 -0.48 1.45 -19.30
C ALA A 48 0.60 0.69 -18.50
N LEU A 49 0.70 0.96 -17.20
CA LEU A 49 1.60 0.23 -16.32
C LEU A 49 1.18 -1.25 -16.21
N PHE A 50 -0.11 -1.54 -16.10
CA PHE A 50 -0.58 -2.92 -15.95
C PHE A 50 -0.22 -3.76 -17.18
N LYS A 51 -0.41 -3.21 -18.38
CA LYS A 51 0.02 -3.84 -19.64
C LYS A 51 1.54 -4.05 -19.67
N HIS A 52 2.31 -3.05 -19.25
CA HIS A 52 3.77 -3.16 -19.19
C HIS A 52 4.24 -4.24 -18.21
N MET A 53 3.65 -4.30 -17.02
CA MET A 53 3.94 -5.33 -16.00
C MET A 53 3.64 -6.73 -16.53
N ALA A 54 2.46 -6.93 -17.12
CA ALA A 54 2.05 -8.19 -17.70
C ALA A 54 3.03 -8.65 -18.80
N ALA A 55 3.44 -7.75 -19.68
CA ALA A 55 4.43 -8.02 -20.72
C ALA A 55 5.83 -8.34 -20.16
N ALA A 56 6.17 -7.82 -18.98
CA ALA A 56 7.42 -8.09 -18.26
C ALA A 56 7.33 -9.31 -17.31
N GLY A 57 6.29 -10.13 -17.43
CA GLY A 57 6.12 -11.34 -16.61
C GLY A 57 5.75 -11.07 -15.14
N PHE A 58 5.23 -9.87 -14.85
CA PHE A 58 4.69 -9.50 -13.54
C PHE A 58 3.17 -9.53 -13.58
N ASP A 59 2.58 -10.26 -12.64
CA ASP A 59 1.14 -10.29 -12.46
C ASP A 59 0.67 -9.12 -11.62
N VAL A 60 -0.47 -8.54 -11.99
CA VAL A 60 -1.05 -7.38 -11.31
C VAL A 60 -2.16 -7.82 -10.36
N LEU A 61 -2.25 -7.16 -9.20
CA LEU A 61 -3.39 -7.24 -8.29
C LEU A 61 -3.69 -5.86 -7.69
N THR A 62 -4.81 -5.24 -8.06
CA THR A 62 -5.12 -3.87 -7.59
C THR A 62 -6.62 -3.61 -7.50
N TRP A 63 -7.00 -2.53 -6.81
CA TRP A 63 -8.39 -2.07 -6.78
C TRP A 63 -8.72 -1.27 -8.04
N ARG A 64 -9.94 -1.43 -8.57
CA ARG A 64 -10.44 -0.56 -9.63
C ARG A 64 -10.60 0.87 -9.12
N LYS A 65 -10.04 1.84 -9.85
CA LYS A 65 -10.21 3.28 -9.61
C LYS A 65 -11.16 3.86 -10.64
N GLY A 66 -11.94 4.86 -10.21
CA GLY A 66 -12.91 5.56 -11.06
C GLY A 66 -14.34 5.06 -10.84
N ARG A 67 -15.28 5.69 -11.54
CA ARG A 67 -16.68 5.25 -11.56
C ARG A 67 -16.79 3.98 -12.39
N VAL A 68 -17.54 3.03 -11.88
CA VAL A 68 -17.78 1.72 -12.48
C VAL A 68 -19.28 1.49 -12.43
N ASP A 69 -19.86 1.09 -13.56
CA ASP A 69 -21.25 0.69 -13.57
C ASP A 69 -21.41 -0.60 -12.76
N PRO A 70 -22.46 -0.71 -11.93
CA PRO A 70 -22.68 -1.91 -11.13
C PRO A 70 -22.74 -3.16 -12.00
N VAL A 71 -22.07 -4.22 -11.55
CA VAL A 71 -22.20 -5.56 -12.15
C VAL A 71 -23.59 -6.10 -11.84
N ASP A 72 -24.20 -6.78 -12.81
CA ASP A 72 -25.53 -7.39 -12.68
C ASP A 72 -25.54 -8.43 -11.55
N ASP A 73 -26.64 -8.48 -10.79
CA ASP A 73 -26.83 -9.42 -9.69
C ASP A 73 -26.77 -10.89 -10.13
N ALA A 74 -27.11 -11.20 -11.39
CA ALA A 74 -27.06 -12.56 -11.95
C ALA A 74 -25.63 -13.10 -12.10
N GLU A 75 -24.61 -12.22 -12.15
CA GLU A 75 -23.21 -12.61 -12.29
C GLU A 75 -22.57 -13.07 -10.97
N PHE A 76 -23.27 -12.91 -9.84
CA PHE A 76 -22.72 -13.21 -8.53
C PHE A 76 -22.99 -14.64 -8.08
N ALA A 77 -21.92 -15.34 -7.70
CA ALA A 77 -21.97 -16.65 -7.08
C ALA A 77 -21.29 -16.65 -5.70
N LYS A 78 -21.60 -17.65 -4.88
CA LYS A 78 -20.93 -17.87 -3.59
C LYS A 78 -19.62 -18.61 -3.81
N HIS A 79 -18.51 -18.04 -3.35
CA HIS A 79 -17.19 -18.66 -3.38
C HIS A 79 -16.65 -18.84 -1.97
N THR A 80 -15.89 -19.93 -1.78
CA THR A 80 -15.32 -20.30 -0.48
C THR A 80 -13.85 -20.66 -0.65
N LEU A 81 -13.01 -20.16 0.25
CA LEU A 81 -11.59 -20.50 0.36
C LEU A 81 -11.29 -20.99 1.77
N ILE A 82 -10.51 -22.06 1.90
CA ILE A 82 -9.92 -22.47 3.17
C ILE A 82 -8.46 -22.00 3.17
N ASP A 83 -8.08 -21.15 4.11
CA ASP A 83 -6.70 -20.67 4.21
C ASP A 83 -5.75 -21.74 4.78
N GLU A 84 -4.44 -21.43 4.75
CA GLU A 84 -3.38 -22.30 5.28
C GLU A 84 -3.53 -22.67 6.77
N ALA A 85 -4.30 -21.89 7.53
CA ALA A 85 -4.59 -22.14 8.93
C ALA A 85 -5.94 -22.87 9.12
N GLY A 86 -6.52 -23.39 8.04
CA GLY A 86 -7.80 -24.10 8.04
C GLY A 86 -9.03 -23.21 8.20
N ARG A 87 -8.90 -21.88 8.12
CA ARG A 87 -10.04 -20.97 8.29
C ARG A 87 -10.82 -20.85 6.99
N THR A 88 -12.12 -21.03 7.08
CA THR A 88 -13.03 -20.87 5.95
C THR A 88 -13.38 -19.40 5.77
N HIS A 89 -13.16 -18.88 4.57
CA HIS A 89 -13.56 -17.56 4.12
C HIS A 89 -14.61 -17.71 3.03
N THR A 90 -15.65 -16.89 3.06
CA THR A 90 -16.77 -16.98 2.11
C THR A 90 -17.11 -15.59 1.60
N TRP A 91 -17.33 -15.48 0.29
CA TRP A 91 -17.71 -14.24 -0.36
C TRP A 91 -18.77 -14.49 -1.43
N THR A 92 -19.50 -13.44 -1.77
CA THR A 92 -20.36 -13.39 -2.96
C THR A 92 -19.64 -12.58 -4.02
N LEU A 93 -19.16 -13.26 -5.08
CA LEU A 93 -18.26 -12.70 -6.08
C LEU A 93 -18.84 -12.83 -7.48
N ALA A 94 -18.59 -11.84 -8.32
CA ALA A 94 -18.75 -11.91 -9.77
C ALA A 94 -17.35 -11.90 -10.41
N ASP A 95 -17.14 -12.74 -11.42
CA ASP A 95 -15.86 -12.92 -12.09
C ASP A 95 -15.99 -12.65 -13.58
N THR A 96 -15.38 -11.55 -14.03
CA THR A 96 -15.63 -10.96 -15.34
C THR A 96 -14.32 -10.52 -16.00
N MET A 97 -14.34 -10.28 -17.31
CA MET A 97 -13.24 -9.62 -18.03
C MET A 97 -13.67 -8.19 -18.38
N VAL A 98 -12.76 -7.22 -18.24
CA VAL A 98 -13.01 -5.81 -18.57
C VAL A 98 -11.89 -5.23 -19.42
N ASP A 99 -12.25 -4.33 -20.34
CA ASP A 99 -11.30 -3.58 -21.15
C ASP A 99 -11.03 -2.21 -20.53
N LEU A 100 -9.77 -1.94 -20.20
CA LEU A 100 -9.33 -0.65 -19.68
C LEU A 100 -8.71 0.19 -20.78
N SER A 101 -9.15 1.43 -20.94
CA SER A 101 -8.48 2.39 -21.82
C SER A 101 -7.09 2.74 -21.29
N ILE A 102 -6.09 2.70 -22.17
CA ILE A 102 -4.68 2.99 -21.88
C ILE A 102 -4.33 4.43 -22.25
N ASP A 103 -4.91 4.93 -23.35
CA ASP A 103 -4.64 6.24 -23.92
C ASP A 103 -5.89 6.84 -24.59
N ASP A 104 -5.82 8.13 -24.91
CA ASP A 104 -6.88 8.85 -25.63
C ASP A 104 -6.97 8.45 -27.12
N LYS A 105 -6.09 7.54 -27.58
CA LYS A 105 -6.02 7.04 -28.96
C LYS A 105 -6.80 5.73 -29.13
N GLY A 106 -7.47 5.24 -28.08
CA GLY A 106 -8.34 4.07 -28.11
C GLY A 106 -7.63 2.74 -27.84
N SER A 107 -6.37 2.75 -27.42
CA SER A 107 -5.69 1.51 -27.02
C SER A 107 -6.31 0.95 -25.74
N THR A 108 -6.67 -0.33 -25.72
CA THR A 108 -7.24 -1.00 -24.53
C THR A 108 -6.34 -2.11 -23.97
N PHE A 109 -6.56 -2.44 -22.70
CA PHE A 109 -5.98 -3.59 -22.01
C PHE A 109 -7.08 -4.41 -21.34
N THR A 110 -7.30 -5.62 -21.83
CA THR A 110 -8.22 -6.59 -21.24
C THR A 110 -7.61 -7.19 -19.98
N ILE A 111 -8.33 -7.13 -18.86
CA ILE A 111 -7.89 -7.66 -17.57
C ILE A 111 -9.06 -8.30 -16.83
N ARG A 112 -8.79 -9.30 -15.99
CA ARG A 112 -9.82 -9.94 -15.17
C ARG A 112 -10.24 -9.00 -14.04
N GLN A 113 -11.54 -8.95 -13.79
CA GLN A 113 -12.16 -8.24 -12.70
C GLN A 113 -12.95 -9.20 -11.81
N VAL A 114 -12.54 -9.28 -10.54
CA VAL A 114 -13.30 -9.96 -9.48
C VAL A 114 -14.01 -8.91 -8.65
N THR A 115 -15.33 -8.93 -8.65
CA THR A 115 -16.17 -7.99 -7.92
C THR A 115 -16.77 -8.67 -6.71
N ARG A 116 -16.51 -8.12 -5.52
CA ARG A 116 -17.20 -8.51 -4.29
C ARG A 116 -18.43 -7.65 -4.09
N ARG A 117 -19.55 -8.30 -3.78
CA ARG A 117 -20.74 -7.63 -3.24
C ARG A 117 -20.68 -7.69 -1.72
N ASP A 118 -20.75 -6.55 -1.06
CA ASP A 118 -21.07 -6.51 0.37
C ASP A 118 -22.57 -6.78 0.55
N ASP A 119 -22.91 -7.61 1.54
CA ASP A 119 -24.31 -7.79 1.92
C ASP A 119 -24.91 -6.44 2.37
N LYS A 120 -26.23 -6.27 2.20
CA LYS A 120 -26.92 -5.05 2.60
C LYS A 120 -26.60 -4.74 4.07
N ASP A 121 -26.24 -3.50 4.36
CA ASP A 121 -26.04 -3.09 5.75
C ASP A 121 -27.34 -3.22 6.55
N ALA A 122 -27.25 -3.18 7.88
CA ALA A 122 -28.40 -3.25 8.77
C ALA A 122 -29.42 -2.12 8.56
N HIS A 123 -29.19 -1.19 7.62
CA HIS A 123 -30.02 -0.04 7.31
C HIS A 123 -30.57 -0.11 5.88
N GLY A 124 -30.44 -1.25 5.20
CA GLY A 124 -31.08 -1.52 3.92
C GLY A 124 -30.52 -0.74 2.74
N LYS A 125 -29.33 -0.12 2.85
CA LYS A 125 -28.67 0.48 1.69
C LYS A 125 -28.22 -0.61 0.72
N ASP A 126 -28.30 -0.30 -0.57
CA ASP A 126 -27.76 -1.18 -1.61
C ASP A 126 -26.30 -1.52 -1.31
N GLY A 127 -26.01 -2.83 -1.37
CA GLY A 127 -24.70 -3.38 -1.06
C GLY A 127 -23.62 -2.72 -1.92
N LYS A 128 -22.53 -2.31 -1.29
CA LYS A 128 -21.40 -1.72 -2.01
C LYS A 128 -20.68 -2.79 -2.83
N GLN A 129 -20.50 -2.55 -4.12
CA GLN A 129 -19.63 -3.37 -4.95
C GLN A 129 -18.17 -2.88 -4.84
N VAL A 130 -17.25 -3.83 -4.72
CA VAL A 130 -15.81 -3.55 -4.67
C VAL A 130 -15.11 -4.39 -5.74
N HIS A 131 -14.44 -3.72 -6.67
CA HIS A 131 -13.84 -4.36 -7.83
C HIS A 131 -12.32 -4.49 -7.67
N VAL A 132 -11.82 -5.70 -7.82
CA VAL A 132 -10.39 -6.06 -7.87
C VAL A 132 -10.04 -6.41 -9.30
N LEU A 133 -8.89 -5.95 -9.76
CA LEU A 133 -8.35 -6.25 -11.09
C LEU A 133 -7.11 -7.13 -10.94
N THR A 134 -7.00 -8.14 -11.80
CA THR A 134 -5.82 -9.01 -11.85
C THR A 134 -5.53 -9.57 -13.23
N THR A 135 -4.26 -9.86 -13.50
CA THR A 135 -3.84 -10.63 -14.68
C THR A 135 -3.87 -12.14 -14.43
N ARG A 136 -4.06 -12.57 -13.17
CA ARG A 136 -4.13 -13.98 -12.78
C ARG A 136 -5.48 -14.58 -13.13
N THR A 137 -5.61 -15.09 -14.35
CA THR A 137 -6.79 -15.87 -14.77
C THR A 137 -6.77 -17.31 -14.26
N ASP A 138 -5.61 -17.80 -13.80
CA ASP A 138 -5.42 -19.15 -13.28
C ASP A 138 -5.84 -19.36 -11.82
N LEU A 139 -6.07 -18.28 -11.06
CA LEU A 139 -6.49 -18.35 -9.65
C LEU A 139 -8.02 -18.44 -9.52
N ASP A 140 -8.53 -19.07 -8.46
CA ASP A 140 -9.95 -18.95 -8.12
C ASP A 140 -10.30 -17.50 -7.71
N ALA A 141 -11.55 -17.08 -7.92
CA ALA A 141 -12.01 -15.75 -7.53
C ALA A 141 -11.84 -15.50 -6.01
N ALA A 142 -12.06 -16.52 -5.18
CA ALA A 142 -11.85 -16.45 -3.73
C ALA A 142 -10.36 -16.26 -3.38
N ASP A 143 -9.44 -16.90 -4.11
CA ASP A 143 -8.00 -16.71 -3.93
C ASP A 143 -7.57 -15.28 -4.24
N VAL A 144 -8.09 -14.69 -5.33
CA VAL A 144 -7.82 -13.30 -5.71
C VAL A 144 -8.27 -12.36 -4.59
N MET A 145 -9.48 -12.56 -4.07
CA MET A 145 -10.03 -11.75 -2.99
C MET A 145 -9.27 -11.91 -1.67
N TYR A 146 -8.92 -13.13 -1.30
CA TYR A 146 -8.13 -13.41 -0.10
C TYR A 146 -6.74 -12.76 -0.16
N ARG A 147 -6.06 -12.86 -1.31
CA ARG A 147 -4.75 -12.23 -1.53
C ARG A 147 -4.85 -10.70 -1.51
N MET A 148 -5.90 -10.14 -2.10
CA MET A 148 -6.11 -8.69 -2.09
C MET A 148 -6.37 -8.17 -0.66
N GLY A 149 -7.20 -8.87 0.12
CA GLY A 149 -7.41 -8.55 1.54
C GLY A 149 -6.13 -8.70 2.37
N SER A 150 -5.29 -9.68 2.04
CA SER A 150 -4.00 -9.91 2.69
C SER A 150 -3.00 -8.77 2.48
N ARG A 151 -3.22 -7.81 1.57
CA ARG A 151 -2.40 -6.59 1.44
C ARG A 151 -2.33 -5.81 2.75
N TRP A 152 -3.41 -5.81 3.55
CA TRP A 152 -3.44 -5.16 4.86
C TRP A 152 -2.42 -5.75 5.85
N ARG A 153 -1.89 -6.95 5.59
CA ARG A 153 -0.78 -7.52 6.37
C ARG A 153 0.46 -6.63 6.34
N LEU A 154 0.68 -5.84 5.28
CA LEU A 154 1.79 -4.88 5.21
C LEU A 154 1.64 -3.77 6.27
N GLU A 155 0.45 -3.19 6.40
CA GLU A 155 0.18 -2.15 7.41
C GLU A 155 0.26 -2.73 8.82
N ASN A 156 -0.28 -3.93 9.02
CA ASN A 156 -0.13 -4.66 10.28
C ASN A 156 1.33 -4.99 10.59
N ALA A 157 2.16 -5.31 9.60
CA ALA A 157 3.59 -5.57 9.77
C ALA A 157 4.31 -4.32 10.29
N PHE A 158 4.08 -3.15 9.67
CA PHE A 158 4.66 -1.90 10.15
C PHE A 158 4.14 -1.52 11.54
N ARG A 159 2.83 -1.66 11.80
CA ARG A 159 2.26 -1.42 13.13
C ARG A 159 2.91 -2.32 14.18
N TYR A 160 3.04 -3.61 13.89
CA TYR A 160 3.67 -4.56 14.79
C TYR A 160 5.15 -4.24 15.02
N GLY A 161 5.90 -3.95 13.96
CA GLY A 161 7.30 -3.55 14.03
C GLY A 161 7.52 -2.30 14.86
N ARG A 162 6.63 -1.30 14.77
CA ARG A 162 6.66 -0.12 15.64
C ARG A 162 6.39 -0.45 17.10
N MET A 163 5.38 -1.27 17.37
CA MET A 163 4.95 -1.58 18.74
C MET A 163 5.90 -2.49 19.50
N HIS A 164 6.66 -3.33 18.80
CA HIS A 164 7.41 -4.42 19.43
C HIS A 164 8.88 -4.50 19.06
N LEU A 165 9.33 -3.71 18.07
CA LEU A 165 10.72 -3.70 17.60
C LEU A 165 11.26 -2.28 17.44
N ASP A 166 10.52 -1.27 17.93
CA ASP A 166 10.91 0.14 17.89
C ASP A 166 11.33 0.61 16.50
N LEU A 167 10.60 0.17 15.46
CA LEU A 167 10.96 0.49 14.07
C LEU A 167 11.07 2.01 13.81
N ASP A 168 10.25 2.80 14.50
CA ASP A 168 10.17 4.26 14.37
C ASP A 168 11.02 5.02 15.41
N SER A 169 11.77 4.34 16.29
CA SER A 169 12.61 5.03 17.28
C SER A 169 13.74 5.84 16.63
N HIS A 170 14.21 6.87 17.32
CA HIS A 170 15.48 7.51 16.95
C HIS A 170 16.61 6.62 17.44
N ASP A 171 17.40 6.09 16.51
CA ASP A 171 18.52 5.20 16.81
C ASP A 171 19.83 5.97 17.00
N ALA A 172 19.86 7.24 16.56
CA ALA A 172 20.95 8.19 16.77
C ALA A 172 20.40 9.63 16.87
N TYR A 173 21.13 10.49 17.57
CA TYR A 173 20.87 11.94 17.65
C TYR A 173 21.91 12.77 16.88
N ALA A 174 22.89 12.10 16.26
CA ALA A 174 23.88 12.78 15.42
C ALA A 174 23.18 13.42 14.21
N VAL A 175 23.57 14.65 13.92
CA VAL A 175 23.04 15.45 12.81
C VAL A 175 24.18 15.97 11.95
N SER A 176 23.90 16.16 10.66
CA SER A 176 24.74 16.91 9.74
C SER A 176 23.89 17.93 8.99
N ASP A 177 24.53 18.93 8.38
CA ASP A 177 23.84 19.84 7.47
C ASP A 177 23.29 19.06 6.26
N ASP A 178 22.07 19.38 5.85
CA ASP A 178 21.48 18.90 4.59
C ASP A 178 22.14 19.65 3.41
N ASP A 179 22.02 19.10 2.20
CA ASP A 179 22.51 19.74 0.99
C ASP A 179 21.69 21.04 0.70
N PRO A 180 22.31 22.23 0.81
CA PRO A 180 21.60 23.50 0.65
C PRO A 180 21.09 23.73 -0.77
N ASP A 181 21.68 23.07 -1.76
CA ASP A 181 21.34 23.23 -3.18
C ASP A 181 20.33 22.16 -3.65
N ARG A 182 19.95 21.22 -2.76
CA ARG A 182 18.90 20.23 -3.03
C ARG A 182 17.58 20.92 -3.37
N MET A 183 17.07 20.66 -4.56
CA MET A 183 15.81 21.27 -5.03
C MET A 183 14.61 20.66 -4.32
N VAL A 184 13.87 21.44 -3.54
CA VAL A 184 12.67 20.99 -2.80
C VAL A 184 11.40 21.66 -3.32
N PRO A 185 10.21 21.01 -3.17
CA PRO A 185 8.95 21.62 -3.58
C PRO A 185 8.74 22.99 -2.95
N ASN A 186 8.38 23.98 -3.78
CA ASN A 186 8.12 25.33 -3.29
C ASN A 186 6.78 25.37 -2.52
N PRO A 187 6.76 25.65 -1.21
CA PRO A 187 5.52 25.70 -0.42
C PRO A 187 4.55 26.79 -0.92
N ALA A 188 5.05 27.86 -1.54
CA ALA A 188 4.21 28.91 -2.11
C ALA A 188 3.37 28.39 -3.30
N ARG A 189 3.86 27.40 -4.05
CA ARG A 189 3.14 26.87 -5.22
C ARG A 189 1.83 26.18 -4.85
N LYS A 190 1.76 25.56 -3.67
CA LYS A 190 0.50 25.01 -3.14
C LYS A 190 -0.51 26.11 -2.84
N LYS A 191 -0.06 27.26 -2.33
CA LYS A 191 -0.92 28.41 -2.05
C LYS A 191 -1.44 29.04 -3.34
N THR A 192 -0.58 29.25 -4.33
CA THR A 192 -1.01 29.82 -5.63
C THR A 192 -1.96 28.88 -6.36
N TYR A 193 -1.74 27.56 -6.29
CA TYR A 193 -2.70 26.58 -6.83
C TYR A 193 -4.06 26.65 -6.12
N ALA A 194 -4.09 26.76 -4.79
CA ALA A 194 -5.34 26.92 -4.05
C ALA A 194 -6.11 28.20 -4.47
N ASN A 195 -5.39 29.28 -4.77
CA ASN A 195 -5.99 30.51 -5.30
C ASN A 195 -6.60 30.31 -6.69
N VAL A 196 -5.93 29.56 -7.58
CA VAL A 196 -6.49 29.18 -8.90
C VAL A 196 -7.79 28.40 -8.73
N VAL A 197 -7.80 27.39 -7.86
CA VAL A 197 -9.01 26.59 -7.59
C VAL A 197 -10.14 27.48 -7.06
N ALA A 198 -9.85 28.35 -6.09
CA ALA A 198 -10.85 29.26 -5.54
C ALA A 198 -11.37 30.27 -6.58
N ALA A 199 -10.49 30.79 -7.45
CA ALA A 199 -10.88 31.69 -8.52
C ALA A 199 -11.72 30.98 -9.59
N ARG A 200 -11.39 29.72 -9.89
CA ARG A 200 -12.16 28.87 -10.82
C ARG A 200 -13.57 28.64 -10.30
N THR A 201 -13.72 28.24 -9.04
CA THR A 201 -15.05 28.07 -8.43
C THR A 201 -15.86 29.37 -8.48
N ARG A 202 -15.25 30.52 -8.17
CA ARG A 202 -15.94 31.82 -8.26
C ARG A 202 -16.36 32.17 -9.69
N TYR A 203 -15.52 31.86 -10.68
CA TYR A 203 -15.86 32.04 -12.10
C TYR A 203 -17.05 31.16 -12.49
N ASP A 204 -17.03 29.87 -12.11
CA ASP A 204 -18.11 28.93 -12.42
C ASP A 204 -19.44 29.39 -11.78
N ASP A 205 -19.41 29.83 -10.52
CA ASP A 205 -20.58 30.38 -9.81
C ASP A 205 -21.09 31.69 -10.45
N ALA A 206 -20.18 32.56 -10.90
CA ALA A 206 -20.53 33.81 -11.57
C ALA A 206 -21.11 33.56 -12.98
N ALA A 207 -20.55 32.61 -13.73
CA ALA A 207 -21.06 32.18 -15.03
C ALA A 207 -22.46 31.57 -14.89
N ALA A 208 -22.69 30.68 -13.92
CA ALA A 208 -24.00 30.10 -13.68
C ALA A 208 -25.07 31.16 -13.35
N ARG A 209 -24.72 32.18 -12.54
CA ARG A 209 -25.62 33.30 -12.23
C ARG A 209 -25.89 34.19 -13.44
N ALA A 210 -24.86 34.48 -14.25
CA ALA A 210 -25.00 35.25 -15.47
C ALA A 210 -25.89 34.52 -16.49
N ASP A 211 -25.69 33.20 -16.68
CA ASP A 211 -26.52 32.36 -17.53
C ASP A 211 -27.97 32.33 -17.07
N GLN A 212 -28.21 32.18 -15.76
CA GLN A 212 -29.56 32.22 -15.18
C GLN A 212 -30.23 33.58 -15.42
N ALA A 213 -29.51 34.69 -15.21
CA ALA A 213 -30.01 36.03 -15.43
C ALA A 213 -30.28 36.33 -16.92
N LEU A 214 -29.41 35.87 -17.83
CA LEU A 214 -29.62 35.96 -19.27
C LEU A 214 -30.82 35.12 -19.72
N LEU A 215 -31.00 33.92 -19.18
CA LEU A 215 -32.14 33.07 -19.47
C LEU A 215 -33.46 33.72 -19.04
N ALA A 216 -33.48 34.30 -17.84
CA ALA A 216 -34.63 35.05 -17.33
C ALA A 216 -34.94 36.28 -18.21
N ALA A 217 -33.91 37.04 -18.60
CA ALA A 217 -34.07 38.19 -19.49
C ALA A 217 -34.57 37.81 -20.89
N ARG A 218 -34.18 36.62 -21.39
CA ARG A 218 -34.62 36.08 -22.69
C ARG A 218 -35.98 35.39 -22.65
N THR A 219 -36.60 35.24 -21.49
CA THR A 219 -37.89 34.55 -21.30
C THR A 219 -38.93 35.48 -20.67
N PRO A 220 -39.38 36.54 -21.39
CA PRO A 220 -40.41 37.43 -20.87
C PRO A 220 -41.78 36.76 -20.81
N SER A 221 -42.69 37.32 -19.99
CA SER A 221 -44.08 36.86 -19.92
C SER A 221 -44.77 36.91 -21.29
N PRO A 222 -45.71 35.98 -21.57
CA PRO A 222 -46.44 35.96 -22.83
C PRO A 222 -47.08 37.32 -23.15
N GLY A 223 -46.79 37.86 -24.34
CA GLY A 223 -47.29 39.16 -24.81
C GLY A 223 -46.36 40.36 -24.60
N THR A 224 -45.22 40.17 -23.92
CA THR A 224 -44.23 41.24 -23.69
C THR A 224 -43.04 41.09 -24.64
N THR A 225 -42.70 42.16 -25.37
CA THR A 225 -41.46 42.24 -26.15
C THR A 225 -40.41 42.97 -25.34
N VAL A 226 -39.26 42.34 -25.10
CA VAL A 226 -38.12 42.93 -24.39
C VAL A 226 -36.95 43.03 -25.35
N VAL A 227 -36.30 44.19 -25.41
CA VAL A 227 -35.03 44.39 -26.13
C VAL A 227 -33.92 44.40 -25.09
N ILE A 228 -33.04 43.40 -25.13
CA ILE A 228 -31.84 43.37 -24.28
C ILE A 228 -30.78 44.22 -24.98
N THR A 229 -30.40 45.35 -24.37
CA THR A 229 -29.36 46.21 -24.92
C THR A 229 -27.96 45.67 -24.58
N ASN A 230 -26.93 46.19 -25.25
CA ASN A 230 -25.55 45.88 -24.89
C ASN A 230 -25.23 46.30 -23.45
N ALA A 231 -25.83 47.40 -22.96
CA ALA A 231 -25.65 47.85 -21.58
C ALA A 231 -26.25 46.87 -20.57
N ASP A 232 -27.41 46.28 -20.88
CA ASP A 232 -28.03 45.24 -20.03
C ASP A 232 -27.20 43.95 -20.02
N HIS A 233 -26.70 43.53 -21.18
CA HIS A 233 -25.80 42.38 -21.29
C HIS A 233 -24.48 42.61 -20.52
N ASP A 234 -23.91 43.81 -20.63
CA ASP A 234 -22.70 44.19 -19.90
C ASP A 234 -22.92 44.20 -18.39
N ALA A 235 -24.08 44.68 -17.93
CA ALA A 235 -24.44 44.68 -16.52
C ALA A 235 -24.62 43.25 -15.99
N ILE A 236 -25.29 42.37 -16.73
CA ILE A 236 -25.53 40.97 -16.34
C ILE A 236 -24.22 40.17 -16.28
N THR A 237 -23.30 40.40 -17.23
CA THR A 237 -22.03 39.65 -17.32
C THR A 237 -20.86 40.34 -16.59
N ALA A 238 -21.08 41.47 -15.92
CA ALA A 238 -20.02 42.23 -15.23
C ALA A 238 -19.26 41.37 -14.20
N ASP A 239 -19.98 40.66 -13.32
CA ASP A 239 -19.38 39.81 -12.29
C ASP A 239 -18.61 38.63 -12.89
N GLN A 240 -19.13 38.05 -13.98
CA GLN A 240 -18.47 36.95 -14.71
C GLN A 240 -17.13 37.43 -15.30
N ARG A 241 -17.12 38.58 -15.98
CA ARG A 241 -15.88 39.16 -16.56
C ARG A 241 -14.85 39.52 -15.49
N ALA A 242 -15.31 40.06 -14.35
CA ALA A 242 -14.44 40.34 -13.21
C ALA A 242 -13.83 39.04 -12.62
N ALA A 243 -14.64 37.98 -12.47
CA ALA A 243 -14.17 36.68 -12.02
C ALA A 243 -13.20 36.01 -13.01
N GLU A 244 -13.45 36.14 -14.31
CA GLU A 244 -12.55 35.66 -15.38
C GLU A 244 -11.20 36.37 -15.34
N THR A 245 -11.20 37.69 -15.14
CA THR A 245 -9.97 38.48 -14.99
C THR A 245 -9.19 38.02 -13.76
N ALA A 246 -9.88 37.80 -12.63
CA ALA A 246 -9.26 37.33 -11.40
C ALA A 246 -8.68 35.91 -11.53
N LEU A 247 -9.38 35.02 -12.25
CA LEU A 247 -8.92 33.68 -12.57
C LEU A 247 -7.68 33.71 -13.45
N THR A 248 -7.69 34.49 -14.53
CA THR A 248 -6.54 34.67 -15.43
C THR A 248 -5.32 35.18 -14.66
N ALA A 249 -5.51 36.16 -13.78
CA ALA A 249 -4.43 36.67 -12.92
C ALA A 249 -3.91 35.60 -11.95
N ALA A 250 -4.79 34.81 -11.34
CA ALA A 250 -4.39 33.72 -10.45
C ALA A 250 -3.61 32.63 -11.19
N GLU A 251 -4.00 32.30 -12.43
CA GLU A 251 -3.31 31.35 -13.29
C GLU A 251 -1.93 31.84 -13.70
N ALA A 252 -1.81 33.12 -14.10
CA ALA A 252 -0.52 33.73 -14.42
C ALA A 252 0.44 33.69 -13.21
N VAL A 253 -0.02 34.11 -12.03
CA VAL A 253 0.77 34.03 -10.79
C VAL A 253 1.20 32.60 -10.47
N HIS A 254 0.32 31.62 -10.67
CA HIS A 254 0.66 30.21 -10.45
C HIS A 254 1.71 29.69 -11.44
N GLN A 255 1.62 30.09 -12.71
CA GLN A 255 2.59 29.73 -13.75
C GLN A 255 3.97 30.32 -13.48
N ASP A 256 4.03 31.58 -13.06
CA ASP A 256 5.28 32.28 -12.74
C ASP A 256 5.92 31.80 -11.43
N THR A 257 5.16 31.14 -10.55
CA THR A 257 5.68 30.62 -9.29
C THR A 257 6.57 29.39 -9.53
N PRO A 258 7.87 29.41 -9.19
CA PRO A 258 8.77 28.27 -9.43
C PRO A 258 8.28 26.98 -8.76
N THR A 259 8.43 25.83 -9.44
CA THR A 259 8.01 24.52 -8.91
C THR A 259 8.85 24.08 -7.73
N ARG A 260 10.16 24.30 -7.82
CA ARG A 260 11.15 23.89 -6.83
C ARG A 260 12.09 25.06 -6.57
N LEU A 261 12.60 25.12 -5.36
CA LEU A 261 13.61 26.08 -4.92
C LEU A 261 14.75 25.31 -4.22
N PRO A 262 15.97 25.86 -4.19
CA PRO A 262 17.04 25.33 -3.35
C PRO A 262 16.60 25.25 -1.88
N LEU A 263 17.02 24.20 -1.18
CA LEU A 263 16.64 23.98 0.22
C LEU A 263 17.00 25.18 1.11
N ARG A 264 18.15 25.81 0.88
CA ARG A 264 18.60 27.00 1.61
C ARG A 264 17.61 28.18 1.57
N GLU A 265 16.77 28.28 0.54
CA GLU A 265 15.75 29.33 0.42
C GLU A 265 14.45 28.96 1.13
N VAL A 266 14.15 27.65 1.23
CA VAL A 266 12.91 27.15 1.83
C VAL A 266 13.06 26.89 3.32
N ASN A 267 14.21 26.34 3.74
CA ASN A 267 14.52 26.05 5.14
C ASN A 267 16.03 26.22 5.41
N PRO A 268 16.48 27.45 5.71
CA PRO A 268 17.88 27.74 5.96
C PRO A 268 18.41 26.98 7.19
N GLY A 269 19.59 26.37 7.06
CA GLY A 269 20.22 25.61 8.15
C GLY A 269 19.52 24.29 8.47
N GLN A 270 18.74 23.74 7.54
CA GLN A 270 18.15 22.42 7.70
C GLN A 270 19.22 21.37 8.01
N GLN A 271 18.99 20.62 9.08
CA GLN A 271 19.81 19.49 9.48
C GLN A 271 19.11 18.17 9.13
N VAL A 272 19.91 17.15 8.84
CA VAL A 272 19.46 15.77 8.65
C VAL A 272 20.08 14.88 9.71
N LEU A 273 19.32 13.89 10.14
CA LEU A 273 19.83 12.87 11.06
C LEU A 273 20.79 11.95 10.31
N GLU A 274 21.82 11.51 11.03
CA GLU A 274 22.72 10.45 10.61
C GLU A 274 21.91 9.18 10.28
N THR A 275 22.13 8.60 9.10
CA THR A 275 21.29 7.52 8.57
C THR A 275 21.92 6.13 8.69
N GLN A 276 23.23 6.01 8.82
CA GLN A 276 23.93 4.72 8.86
C GLN A 276 23.53 3.90 10.08
N THR A 277 23.47 4.53 11.25
CA THR A 277 23.02 3.89 12.49
C THR A 277 21.58 3.41 12.34
N LYS A 278 20.73 4.23 11.71
CA LYS A 278 19.34 3.90 11.43
C LYS A 278 19.21 2.72 10.46
N LEU A 279 20.00 2.69 9.39
CA LEU A 279 19.99 1.60 8.40
C LEU A 279 20.46 0.27 9.01
N LEU A 280 21.52 0.28 9.81
CA LEU A 280 22.02 -0.92 10.48
C LEU A 280 21.00 -1.48 11.48
N THR A 281 20.46 -0.61 12.35
CA THR A 281 19.45 -1.00 13.32
C THR A 281 18.16 -1.45 12.65
N HIS A 282 17.74 -0.83 11.54
CA HIS A 282 16.62 -1.29 10.72
C HIS A 282 16.85 -2.68 10.13
N ALA A 283 18.04 -2.99 9.62
CA ALA A 283 18.34 -4.32 9.11
C ALA A 283 18.14 -5.40 10.20
N ILE A 284 18.64 -5.14 11.42
CA ILE A 284 18.47 -6.03 12.58
C ILE A 284 16.99 -6.14 12.98
N LYS A 285 16.29 -5.01 13.11
CA LYS A 285 14.86 -4.98 13.48
C LYS A 285 13.98 -5.72 12.46
N ILE A 286 14.25 -5.55 11.17
CA ILE A 286 13.52 -6.25 10.10
C ILE A 286 13.83 -7.75 10.10
N ALA A 287 15.09 -8.14 10.34
CA ALA A 287 15.43 -9.55 10.49
C ALA A 287 14.68 -10.19 11.67
N ALA A 288 14.68 -9.52 12.84
CA ALA A 288 13.93 -9.97 14.01
C ALA A 288 12.41 -10.04 13.75
N PHE A 289 11.85 -9.07 13.03
CA PHE A 289 10.45 -9.08 12.60
C PHE A 289 10.12 -10.30 11.73
N ASN A 290 10.96 -10.57 10.72
CA ASN A 290 10.78 -11.69 9.80
C ASN A 290 10.84 -13.02 10.56
N THR A 291 11.84 -13.22 11.43
CA THR A 291 11.96 -14.42 12.27
C THR A 291 10.75 -14.61 13.18
N THR A 292 10.34 -13.56 13.90
CA THR A 292 9.17 -13.62 14.80
C THR A 292 7.89 -13.95 14.04
N THR A 293 7.73 -13.41 12.83
CA THR A 293 6.56 -13.63 11.99
C THR A 293 6.54 -15.03 11.39
N ALA A 294 7.69 -15.55 10.98
CA ALA A 294 7.85 -16.91 10.48
C ALA A 294 7.50 -17.92 11.58
N LEU A 295 8.12 -17.81 12.76
CA LEU A 295 7.83 -18.68 13.90
C LEU A 295 6.35 -18.60 14.33
N ALA A 296 5.73 -17.42 14.28
CA ALA A 296 4.31 -17.26 14.60
C ALA A 296 3.39 -17.89 13.55
N ARG A 297 3.85 -18.00 12.28
CA ARG A 297 3.15 -18.75 11.24
C ARG A 297 3.33 -20.26 11.48
N ASP A 298 4.54 -20.72 11.74
CA ASP A 298 4.82 -22.14 11.96
C ASP A 298 4.06 -22.66 13.19
N LEU A 299 4.00 -21.87 14.26
CA LEU A 299 3.16 -22.16 15.42
C LEU A 299 1.68 -22.32 15.05
N ARG A 300 1.16 -21.56 14.08
CA ARG A 300 -0.25 -21.64 13.65
C ARG A 300 -0.53 -22.84 12.77
N ILE A 301 0.42 -23.23 11.92
CA ILE A 301 0.20 -24.21 10.85
C ILE A 301 0.69 -25.61 11.27
N HIS A 302 1.77 -25.68 12.02
CA HIS A 302 2.48 -26.92 12.35
C HIS A 302 2.26 -27.40 13.79
N THR A 303 1.40 -26.74 14.56
CA THR A 303 1.10 -27.16 15.95
C THR A 303 -0.41 -27.21 16.21
N GLY A 304 -0.80 -28.01 17.20
CA GLY A 304 -2.17 -28.11 17.70
C GLY A 304 -2.60 -26.96 18.62
N TYR A 305 -1.90 -25.83 18.63
CA TYR A 305 -2.19 -24.73 19.55
C TYR A 305 -3.50 -24.02 19.19
N ALA A 306 -4.60 -24.41 19.85
CA ALA A 306 -5.94 -23.92 19.55
C ALA A 306 -6.09 -22.38 19.60
N LYS A 307 -5.22 -21.68 20.35
CA LYS A 307 -5.22 -20.20 20.46
C LYS A 307 -4.27 -19.51 19.50
N ALA A 308 -3.59 -20.23 18.59
CA ALA A 308 -2.58 -19.66 17.69
C ALA A 308 -3.11 -18.51 16.81
N GLY A 309 -4.40 -18.51 16.47
CA GLY A 309 -5.03 -17.39 15.75
C GLY A 309 -4.89 -16.05 16.48
N ASN A 310 -4.93 -16.05 17.81
CA ASN A 310 -4.93 -14.85 18.64
C ASN A 310 -3.60 -14.63 19.39
N GLU A 311 -2.94 -15.72 19.80
CA GLU A 311 -1.84 -15.68 20.76
C GLU A 311 -0.47 -16.00 20.15
N ALA A 312 -0.38 -16.38 18.87
CA ALA A 312 0.88 -16.87 18.30
C ALA A 312 2.04 -15.87 18.41
N HIS A 313 1.83 -14.60 18.04
CA HIS A 313 2.90 -13.59 18.18
C HIS A 313 3.30 -13.37 19.65
N THR A 314 2.33 -13.38 20.57
CA THR A 314 2.60 -13.21 22.00
C THR A 314 3.41 -14.38 22.54
N LEU A 315 3.04 -15.62 22.20
CA LEU A 315 3.74 -16.81 22.65
C LEU A 315 5.16 -16.87 22.06
N ILE A 316 5.35 -16.58 20.78
CA ILE A 316 6.68 -16.56 20.16
C ILE A 316 7.58 -15.49 20.80
N ARG A 317 7.06 -14.28 21.08
CA ARG A 317 7.84 -13.28 21.81
C ARG A 317 8.27 -13.77 23.18
N GLN A 318 7.37 -14.45 23.90
CA GLN A 318 7.70 -15.02 25.20
C GLN A 318 8.81 -16.06 25.08
N VAL A 319 8.71 -16.98 24.11
CA VAL A 319 9.72 -18.02 23.84
C VAL A 319 11.09 -17.41 23.55
N LEU A 320 11.16 -16.38 22.71
CA LEU A 320 12.42 -15.73 22.33
C LEU A 320 13.12 -15.01 23.50
N THR A 321 12.39 -14.72 24.58
CA THR A 321 12.93 -14.13 25.81
C THR A 321 13.04 -15.13 26.96
N HIS A 322 12.67 -16.39 26.73
CA HIS A 322 12.62 -17.40 27.78
C HIS A 322 13.99 -18.03 28.01
N SER A 323 14.25 -18.46 29.24
CA SER A 323 15.48 -19.14 29.60
C SER A 323 15.61 -20.51 28.92
N GLY A 324 16.85 -20.93 28.70
CA GLY A 324 17.19 -22.22 28.14
C GLY A 324 18.69 -22.45 28.15
N ASN A 325 19.10 -23.62 27.65
CA ASN A 325 20.50 -24.00 27.51
C ASN A 325 20.88 -24.03 26.03
N ILE A 326 22.14 -23.71 25.74
CA ILE A 326 22.77 -23.89 24.44
C ILE A 326 23.88 -24.93 24.64
N ASP A 327 23.66 -26.12 24.11
CA ASP A 327 24.51 -27.29 24.34
C ASP A 327 25.15 -27.71 23.00
N PRO A 328 26.38 -27.26 22.69
CA PRO A 328 27.10 -27.72 21.51
C PRO A 328 27.68 -29.12 21.73
N ASP A 329 27.42 -30.02 20.79
CA ASP A 329 28.02 -31.35 20.70
C ASP A 329 28.86 -31.42 19.42
N LEU A 330 30.17 -31.22 19.58
CA LEU A 330 31.11 -31.19 18.46
C LEU A 330 31.35 -32.58 17.86
N GLU A 331 31.22 -33.65 18.65
CA GLU A 331 31.39 -35.03 18.18
C GLU A 331 30.16 -35.48 17.39
N GLY A 332 28.97 -35.24 17.93
CA GLY A 332 27.70 -35.49 17.25
C GLY A 332 27.34 -34.47 16.18
N ARG A 333 28.14 -33.41 16.02
CA ARG A 333 27.93 -32.28 15.09
C ARG A 333 26.55 -31.64 15.23
N THR A 334 26.12 -31.39 16.47
CA THR A 334 24.83 -30.75 16.74
C THR A 334 24.97 -29.56 17.67
N LEU A 335 24.07 -28.59 17.50
CA LEU A 335 23.90 -27.48 18.43
C LEU A 335 22.49 -27.54 18.99
N THR A 336 22.35 -27.98 20.24
CA THR A 336 21.04 -28.19 20.86
C THR A 336 20.62 -26.95 21.65
N ILE A 337 19.47 -26.39 21.30
CA ILE A 337 18.80 -25.30 22.02
C ILE A 337 17.68 -25.91 22.85
N ARG A 338 17.89 -25.97 24.17
CA ARG A 338 16.96 -26.60 25.12
C ARG A 338 16.25 -25.56 25.98
N LEU A 339 15.01 -25.24 25.64
CA LEU A 339 14.19 -24.24 26.34
C LEU A 339 13.68 -24.77 27.69
N ASP A 340 13.54 -23.89 28.68
CA ASP A 340 12.78 -24.19 29.90
C ASP A 340 11.27 -24.28 29.60
N PRO A 341 10.46 -24.95 30.44
CA PRO A 341 9.03 -25.07 30.22
C PRO A 341 8.36 -23.69 30.21
N MET A 342 7.37 -23.49 29.34
CA MET A 342 6.54 -22.28 29.32
C MET A 342 5.65 -22.22 30.57
N PRO A 343 5.04 -21.08 30.94
CA PRO A 343 4.19 -21.01 32.15
C PRO A 343 2.96 -21.91 32.17
N THR A 344 2.56 -22.47 31.02
CA THR A 344 1.39 -23.35 30.93
C THR A 344 1.74 -24.61 30.14
N ARG A 345 1.17 -25.76 30.55
CA ARG A 345 1.36 -27.04 29.86
C ARG A 345 0.96 -26.98 28.38
N ARG A 346 -0.13 -26.27 28.06
CA ARG A 346 -0.59 -26.07 26.67
C ARG A 346 0.46 -25.35 25.81
N ALA A 347 1.13 -24.33 26.37
CA ALA A 347 2.17 -23.60 25.68
C ALA A 347 3.42 -24.48 25.54
N THR A 348 3.82 -25.18 26.60
CA THR A 348 4.95 -26.12 26.55
C THR A 348 4.74 -27.21 25.50
N SER A 349 3.53 -27.78 25.41
CA SER A 349 3.18 -28.78 24.39
C SER A 349 3.20 -28.21 22.97
N ALA A 350 2.72 -26.98 22.77
CA ALA A 350 2.77 -26.33 21.46
C ALA A 350 4.21 -26.01 21.04
N ILE A 351 5.04 -25.55 21.97
CA ILE A 351 6.46 -25.26 21.70
C ILE A 351 7.25 -26.55 21.48
N ALA A 352 6.92 -27.66 22.14
CA ALA A 352 7.51 -28.96 21.82
C ALA A 352 7.27 -29.36 20.36
N GLN A 353 6.04 -29.20 19.86
CA GLN A 353 5.71 -29.47 18.45
C GLN A 353 6.43 -28.50 17.50
N LEU A 354 6.56 -27.23 17.88
CA LEU A 354 7.34 -26.27 17.10
C LEU A 354 8.82 -26.63 17.07
N CYS A 355 9.40 -27.04 18.20
CA CYS A 355 10.79 -27.50 18.31
C CYS A 355 11.03 -28.75 17.44
N GLU A 356 10.11 -29.70 17.44
CA GLU A 356 10.14 -30.87 16.55
C GLU A 356 10.14 -30.45 15.08
N HIS A 357 9.22 -29.55 14.71
CA HIS A 357 9.14 -29.01 13.35
C HIS A 357 10.43 -28.31 12.91
N LEU A 358 11.01 -27.46 13.77
CA LEU A 358 12.26 -26.75 13.48
C LEU A 358 13.48 -27.68 13.46
N THR A 359 13.48 -28.75 14.26
CA THR A 359 14.56 -29.74 14.25
C THR A 359 14.53 -30.59 12.98
N ALA A 360 13.34 -30.89 12.48
CA ALA A 360 13.14 -31.67 11.25
C ALA A 360 13.63 -30.95 9.99
N THR A 361 13.93 -29.65 10.03
CA THR A 361 14.50 -28.93 8.89
C THR A 361 16.00 -29.19 8.71
N GLU A 362 16.66 -29.85 9.68
CA GLU A 362 18.10 -30.17 9.66
C GLU A 362 18.98 -28.94 9.34
N THR A 363 18.57 -27.77 9.83
CA THR A 363 19.24 -26.51 9.52
C THR A 363 20.66 -26.51 10.11
N VAL A 364 21.65 -26.28 9.25
CA VAL A 364 23.04 -26.11 9.68
C VAL A 364 23.22 -24.69 10.21
N TYR A 365 23.84 -24.55 11.38
CA TYR A 365 24.14 -23.25 11.96
C TYR A 365 25.17 -22.52 11.10
N PRO A 366 24.94 -21.24 10.72
CA PRO A 366 25.81 -20.52 9.80
C PRO A 366 27.30 -20.57 10.18
N ASP A 367 28.16 -20.70 9.17
CA ASP A 367 29.62 -20.76 9.31
C ASP A 367 30.15 -21.95 10.16
N THR A 368 29.34 -23.01 10.34
CA THR A 368 29.72 -24.23 11.05
C THR A 368 29.16 -25.49 10.37
N ASP A 369 29.56 -26.67 10.85
CA ASP A 369 28.98 -27.97 10.45
C ASP A 369 27.97 -28.50 11.49
N LEU A 370 27.50 -27.66 12.42
CA LEU A 370 26.61 -28.07 13.50
C LEU A 370 25.14 -28.02 13.05
N VAL A 371 24.44 -29.15 13.12
CA VAL A 371 23.00 -29.22 12.86
C VAL A 371 22.23 -28.72 14.08
N LEU A 372 21.34 -27.76 13.87
CA LEU A 372 20.49 -27.21 14.92
C LEU A 372 19.45 -28.22 15.38
N ARG A 373 19.35 -28.40 16.70
CA ARG A 373 18.29 -29.17 17.35
C ARG A 373 17.59 -28.29 18.36
N TYR A 374 16.26 -28.35 18.36
CA TYR A 374 15.43 -27.59 19.29
C TYR A 374 14.65 -28.56 20.16
N GLU A 375 14.59 -28.28 21.44
CA GLU A 375 13.77 -29.03 22.38
C GLU A 375 13.32 -28.14 23.53
N ILE A 376 12.30 -28.59 24.26
CA ILE A 376 11.79 -27.93 25.45
C ILE A 376 11.67 -28.93 26.58
N LYS A 377 12.11 -28.52 27.78
CA LYS A 377 11.98 -29.33 28.99
C LYS A 377 10.50 -29.50 29.33
N THR A 378 10.13 -30.66 29.88
CA THR A 378 8.78 -30.89 30.40
C THR A 378 8.62 -30.23 31.77
N HIS A 379 7.39 -29.83 32.12
CA HIS A 379 7.08 -29.56 33.53
C HIS A 379 7.35 -30.83 34.34
N ARG A 380 8.15 -30.72 35.40
CA ARG A 380 8.22 -31.76 36.42
C ARG A 380 6.93 -31.87 37.19
#